data_AF-A0A914KAN5-F1
#
_entry.id   AF-A0A914KAN5-F1
#
_cell.length_a   1.000
_cell.length_b   1.000
_cell.length_c   1.000
_cell.angle_alpha   90.00
_cell.angle_beta   90.00
_cell.angle_gamma   90.00
#
_symmetry.space_group_name_H-M   'P 1'
#
loop_
_entity.id
_entity.type
_entity.pdbx_description
1 polymer ?
#
loop_
_entity_poly.entity_id
_entity_poly.type
_entity_poly.pdbx_seq_one_letter_code
_entity_poly.pdbx_strand_id
1 'polypeptide(L)'
;MHKCILSTASPVFASMFRTHNPEVVCDIIRDYGYKVIEAAVNLMYKREFNADLTVKTLLNLFRFSKKYELVDEIQIFEKLVEKINVTTIRRILSFSFQHAMSELYQRCVDYFAKDFEVRICQINDLESLNMEFVNDVIKKYQVYKKKWNSLQC
;
A
#
# COMPACT_ATOMS: atom_id res chain seq x y z
N MET A 1 -17.90 -12.17 14.60
CA MET A 1 -17.86 -10.74 14.18
C MET A 1 -19.26 -10.16 14.34
N HIS A 2 -19.39 -8.99 14.92
CA HIS A 2 -20.64 -8.25 15.08
C HIS A 2 -20.99 -7.47 13.81
N LYS A 3 -22.22 -7.68 13.29
CA LYS A 3 -22.74 -7.01 12.08
C LYS A 3 -22.71 -5.49 12.21
N CYS A 4 -23.07 -4.96 13.39
CA CYS A 4 -23.09 -3.51 13.63
C CYS A 4 -21.71 -2.85 13.41
N ILE A 5 -20.63 -3.44 13.94
CA ILE A 5 -19.27 -2.90 13.79
C ILE A 5 -18.83 -2.93 12.32
N LEU A 6 -19.11 -4.04 11.62
CA LEU A 6 -18.81 -4.18 10.21
C LEU A 6 -19.60 -3.18 9.35
N SER A 7 -20.89 -2.96 9.63
CA SER A 7 -21.71 -1.94 8.97
C SER A 7 -21.21 -0.52 9.20
N THR A 8 -20.71 -0.22 10.40
CA THR A 8 -20.15 1.10 10.71
C THR A 8 -18.83 1.33 9.98
N ALA A 9 -18.01 0.29 9.84
CA ALA A 9 -16.69 0.40 9.22
C ALA A 9 -16.71 0.31 7.68
N SER A 10 -17.83 -0.13 7.08
CA SER A 10 -17.97 -0.33 5.64
C SER A 10 -19.43 -0.13 5.19
N PRO A 11 -19.70 0.83 4.29
CA PRO A 11 -21.00 0.98 3.64
C PRO A 11 -21.44 -0.27 2.86
N VAL A 12 -20.47 -1.01 2.29
CA VAL A 12 -20.72 -2.26 1.57
C VAL A 12 -21.29 -3.31 2.53
N PHE A 13 -20.66 -3.51 3.70
CA PHE A 13 -21.20 -4.41 4.72
C PHE A 13 -22.55 -3.92 5.27
N ALA A 14 -22.73 -2.62 5.47
CA ALA A 14 -24.01 -2.07 5.91
C ALA A 14 -25.15 -2.40 4.93
N SER A 15 -24.89 -2.23 3.63
CA SER A 15 -25.86 -2.53 2.57
C SER A 15 -26.12 -4.03 2.51
N MET A 16 -25.06 -4.84 2.50
CA MET A 16 -25.10 -6.30 2.47
C MET A 16 -25.94 -6.90 3.60
N PHE A 17 -25.81 -6.39 4.83
CA PHE A 17 -26.61 -6.88 5.95
C PHE A 17 -28.05 -6.37 5.97
N ARG A 18 -28.35 -5.25 5.29
CA ARG A 18 -29.72 -4.73 5.14
C ARG A 18 -30.51 -5.48 4.07
N THR A 19 -29.86 -5.91 3.00
CA THR A 19 -30.48 -6.69 1.91
C THR A 19 -30.52 -8.19 2.17
N HIS A 20 -29.85 -8.69 3.22
CA HIS A 20 -29.78 -10.13 3.46
C HIS A 20 -31.09 -10.71 4.01
N ASN A 21 -31.65 -11.66 3.25
CA ASN A 21 -32.73 -12.55 3.67
C ASN A 21 -32.17 -13.58 4.68
N PRO A 22 -32.85 -13.88 5.80
CA PRO A 22 -32.34 -14.76 6.85
C PRO A 22 -32.07 -16.21 6.42
N GLU A 23 -32.51 -16.62 5.21
CA GLU A 23 -32.29 -17.95 4.64
C GLU A 23 -30.96 -18.10 3.87
N VAL A 24 -30.27 -16.99 3.53
CA VAL A 24 -28.99 -17.05 2.82
C VAL A 24 -27.84 -17.09 3.84
N VAL A 25 -27.32 -18.30 4.04
CA VAL A 25 -26.18 -18.55 4.91
C VAL A 25 -24.89 -18.11 4.21
N CYS A 26 -24.27 -17.07 4.77
CA CYS A 26 -22.89 -16.64 4.54
C CYS A 26 -22.51 -16.38 3.07
N ASP A 27 -22.50 -15.11 2.70
CA ASP A 27 -21.65 -14.64 1.61
C ASP A 27 -20.18 -14.87 1.98
N ILE A 28 -19.57 -15.89 1.36
CA ILE A 28 -18.18 -16.26 1.61
C ILE A 28 -17.27 -15.34 0.80
N ILE A 29 -16.47 -14.52 1.49
CA ILE A 29 -15.36 -13.78 0.86
C ILE A 29 -14.26 -14.77 0.51
N ARG A 30 -14.13 -15.15 -0.77
CA ARG A 30 -13.13 -16.12 -1.26
C ARG A 30 -11.90 -15.48 -1.91
N ASP A 31 -11.98 -14.20 -2.26
CA ASP A 31 -10.95 -13.52 -3.06
C ASP A 31 -9.66 -13.23 -2.28
N TYR A 32 -9.70 -13.36 -0.95
CA TYR A 32 -8.61 -12.95 -0.07
C TYR A 32 -8.25 -14.08 0.90
N GLY A 33 -6.95 -14.26 1.13
CA GLY A 33 -6.46 -15.20 2.12
C GLY A 33 -6.78 -14.76 3.55
N TYR A 34 -6.82 -15.73 4.47
CA TYR A 34 -7.15 -15.54 5.89
C TYR A 34 -6.44 -14.34 6.52
N LYS A 35 -5.12 -14.18 6.31
CA LYS A 35 -4.33 -13.08 6.89
C LYS A 35 -4.80 -11.69 6.47
N VAL A 36 -5.35 -11.54 5.26
CA VAL A 36 -5.90 -10.26 4.78
C VAL A 36 -7.22 -9.97 5.48
N ILE A 37 -8.08 -10.99 5.60
CA ILE A 37 -9.38 -10.88 6.27
C ILE A 37 -9.17 -10.57 7.76
N GLU A 38 -8.25 -11.28 8.42
CA GLU A 38 -7.87 -11.04 9.81
C GLU A 38 -7.36 -9.61 10.01
N ALA A 39 -6.47 -9.13 9.15
CA ALA A 39 -5.97 -7.76 9.21
C ALA A 39 -7.08 -6.72 8.99
N ALA A 40 -7.99 -6.95 8.04
CA ALA A 40 -9.13 -6.07 7.81
C ALA A 40 -10.05 -6.01 9.04
N VAL A 41 -10.30 -7.16 9.68
CA VAL A 41 -11.14 -7.22 10.88
C VAL A 41 -10.47 -6.53 12.05
N ASN A 42 -9.17 -6.74 12.26
CA ASN A 42 -8.43 -6.02 13.29
C ASN A 42 -8.44 -4.51 13.04
N LEU A 43 -8.33 -4.07 11.79
CA LEU A 43 -8.45 -2.66 11.45
C LEU A 43 -9.84 -2.11 11.78
N MET A 44 -10.91 -2.81 11.41
CA MET A 44 -12.29 -2.40 11.70
C MET A 44 -12.61 -2.35 13.21
N TYR A 45 -12.03 -3.24 14.00
CA TYR A 45 -12.35 -3.38 15.43
C TYR A 45 -11.40 -2.60 16.34
N LYS A 46 -10.11 -2.66 16.06
CA LYS A 46 -9.04 -2.14 16.91
C LYS A 46 -8.37 -0.91 16.32
N ARG A 47 -8.56 -0.63 15.02
CA ARG A 47 -7.82 0.39 14.27
C ARG A 47 -6.31 0.19 14.35
N GLU A 48 -5.89 -1.08 14.35
CA GLU A 48 -4.50 -1.49 14.50
C GLU A 48 -4.13 -2.53 13.44
N PHE A 49 -2.84 -2.54 13.08
CA PHE A 49 -2.26 -3.54 12.21
C PHE A 49 -1.52 -4.61 13.00
N ASN A 50 -1.56 -5.85 12.51
CA ASN A 50 -0.67 -6.90 13.00
C ASN A 50 0.78 -6.52 12.65
N ALA A 51 1.71 -6.66 13.61
CA ALA A 51 3.11 -6.26 13.44
C ALA A 51 3.81 -6.95 12.25
N ASP A 52 3.44 -8.20 11.96
CA ASP A 52 4.11 -9.07 10.98
C ASP A 52 3.48 -9.06 9.58
N LEU A 53 2.80 -7.98 9.20
CA LEU A 53 2.19 -7.89 7.88
C LEU A 53 3.25 -7.77 6.77
N THR A 54 3.26 -8.78 5.89
CA THR A 54 4.06 -8.74 4.66
C THR A 54 3.52 -7.69 3.69
N VAL A 55 4.39 -7.15 2.83
CA VAL A 55 3.99 -6.22 1.77
C VAL A 55 2.88 -6.83 0.89
N LYS A 56 2.95 -8.12 0.54
CA LYS A 56 1.89 -8.79 -0.23
C LYS A 56 0.53 -8.71 0.49
N THR A 57 0.50 -8.92 1.80
CA THR A 57 -0.72 -8.83 2.59
C THR A 57 -1.24 -7.40 2.62
N LEU A 58 -0.37 -6.40 2.82
CA LEU A 58 -0.76 -4.98 2.82
C LEU A 58 -1.33 -4.52 1.47
N LEU A 59 -0.71 -4.92 0.35
CA LEU A 59 -1.22 -4.61 -0.99
C LEU A 59 -2.60 -5.24 -1.24
N ASN A 60 -2.80 -6.49 -0.80
CA ASN A 60 -4.11 -7.14 -0.88
C ASN A 60 -5.13 -6.52 0.09
N LEU A 61 -4.69 -6.06 1.26
CA LEU A 61 -5.52 -5.35 2.22
C LEU A 61 -5.98 -4.00 1.66
N PHE A 62 -5.12 -3.30 0.92
CA PHE A 62 -5.52 -2.09 0.19
C PHE A 62 -6.57 -2.38 -0.89
N ARG A 63 -6.40 -3.48 -1.65
CA ARG A 63 -7.45 -3.91 -2.61
C ARG A 63 -8.75 -4.27 -1.91
N PHE A 64 -8.66 -4.91 -0.74
CA PHE A 64 -9.82 -5.20 0.10
C PHE A 64 -10.48 -3.91 0.58
N SER A 65 -9.70 -2.93 1.06
CA SER A 65 -10.23 -1.66 1.55
C SER A 65 -10.95 -0.90 0.47
N LYS A 66 -10.43 -0.90 -0.77
CA LYS A 66 -11.10 -0.32 -1.93
C LYS A 66 -12.39 -1.03 -2.30
N LYS A 67 -12.37 -2.37 -2.35
CA LYS A 67 -13.54 -3.18 -2.73
C LYS A 67 -14.69 -3.08 -1.73
N TYR A 68 -14.36 -3.02 -0.44
CA TYR A 68 -15.34 -2.98 0.65
C TYR A 68 -15.49 -1.59 1.27
N GLU A 69 -14.91 -0.55 0.65
CA GLU A 69 -14.99 0.84 1.10
C GLU A 69 -14.68 1.02 2.60
N LEU A 70 -13.55 0.47 3.05
CA LEU A 70 -13.11 0.62 4.44
C LEU A 70 -12.63 2.05 4.71
N VAL A 71 -12.95 2.59 5.88
CA VAL A 71 -12.65 3.99 6.25
C VAL A 71 -11.15 4.27 6.47
N ASP A 72 -10.34 3.25 6.76
CA ASP A 72 -8.96 3.40 7.25
C ASP A 72 -7.86 3.27 6.16
N GLU A 73 -8.14 3.69 4.92
CA GLU A 73 -7.18 3.58 3.80
C GLU A 73 -5.85 4.30 4.04
N ILE A 74 -5.89 5.46 4.73
CA ILE A 74 -4.70 6.27 5.06
C ILE A 74 -3.74 5.47 5.94
N GLN A 75 -4.25 4.70 6.89
CA GLN A 75 -3.38 3.91 7.77
C GLN A 75 -2.68 2.80 7.00
N ILE A 76 -3.36 2.19 6.02
CA ILE A 76 -2.77 1.16 5.14
C ILE A 76 -1.67 1.79 4.28
N PHE A 77 -1.92 3.00 3.78
CA PHE A 77 -0.96 3.77 3.00
C PHE A 77 0.33 4.04 3.79
N GLU A 78 0.23 4.57 5.01
CA GLU A 78 1.38 4.85 5.86
C GLU A 78 2.20 3.58 6.13
N LYS A 79 1.53 2.45 6.41
CA LYS A 79 2.21 1.16 6.57
C LYS A 79 2.90 0.65 5.31
N LEU A 80 2.36 0.95 4.13
CA LEU A 80 3.05 0.64 2.87
C LEU A 80 4.31 1.49 2.70
N VAL A 81 4.25 2.77 3.05
CA VAL A 81 5.39 3.69 3.02
C VAL A 81 6.51 3.23 3.96
N GLU A 82 6.17 2.83 5.19
CA GLU A 82 7.15 2.28 6.16
C GLU A 82 7.88 1.03 5.65
N LYS A 83 7.24 0.25 4.77
CA LYS A 83 7.80 -0.99 4.22
C LYS A 83 8.59 -0.77 2.93
N ILE A 84 8.75 0.46 2.43
CA ILE A 84 9.55 0.76 1.24
C ILE A 84 11.03 0.48 1.55
N ASN A 85 11.61 -0.49 0.85
CA ASN A 85 13.04 -0.79 0.87
C ASN A 85 13.47 -1.35 -0.48
N VAL A 86 14.77 -1.61 -0.68
CA VAL A 86 15.30 -2.07 -1.98
C VAL A 86 14.70 -3.39 -2.48
N THR A 87 14.25 -4.27 -1.57
CA THR A 87 13.62 -5.55 -1.94
C THR A 87 12.13 -5.43 -2.22
N THR A 88 11.44 -4.47 -1.60
CA THR A 88 9.98 -4.32 -1.67
C THR A 88 9.55 -3.26 -2.68
N ILE A 89 10.43 -2.30 -3.00
CA ILE A 89 10.12 -1.14 -3.84
C ILE A 89 9.54 -1.54 -5.18
N ARG A 90 10.04 -2.59 -5.83
CA ARG A 90 9.49 -3.08 -7.09
C ARG A 90 8.00 -3.41 -7.00
N ARG A 91 7.59 -4.09 -5.93
CA ARG A 91 6.20 -4.52 -5.72
C ARG A 91 5.31 -3.32 -5.41
N ILE A 92 5.81 -2.41 -4.58
CA ILE A 92 5.07 -1.20 -4.17
C ILE A 92 4.92 -0.26 -5.37
N LEU A 93 5.97 -0.08 -6.16
CA LEU A 93 5.98 0.74 -7.38
C LEU A 93 5.03 0.19 -8.44
N SER A 94 5.10 -1.11 -8.74
CA SER A 94 4.17 -1.74 -9.69
C SER A 94 2.71 -1.57 -9.24
N PHE A 95 2.47 -1.69 -7.93
CA PHE A 95 1.14 -1.47 -7.38
C PHE A 95 0.70 0.00 -7.45
N SER A 96 1.59 0.97 -7.16
CA SER A 96 1.24 2.39 -7.25
C SER A 96 0.86 2.78 -8.68
N PHE A 97 1.55 2.24 -9.68
CA PHE A 97 1.18 2.41 -11.08
C PHE A 97 -0.19 1.79 -11.39
N GLN A 98 -0.42 0.53 -10.97
CA GLN A 98 -1.68 -0.16 -11.24
C GLN A 98 -2.90 0.55 -10.64
N HIS A 99 -2.75 1.13 -9.44
CA HIS A 99 -3.84 1.77 -8.70
C HIS A 99 -3.82 3.30 -8.80
N ALA A 100 -3.02 3.88 -9.70
CA ALA A 100 -2.85 5.32 -9.90
C ALA A 100 -2.57 6.10 -8.59
N MET A 101 -1.80 5.52 -7.68
CA MET A 101 -1.45 6.12 -6.39
C MET A 101 -0.22 7.03 -6.54
N SER A 102 -0.44 8.25 -7.01
CA SER A 102 0.62 9.23 -7.28
C SER A 102 1.48 9.55 -6.05
N GLU A 103 0.89 9.61 -4.86
CA GLU A 103 1.63 9.88 -3.63
C GLU A 103 2.57 8.72 -3.25
N LEU A 104 2.10 7.48 -3.33
CA LEU A 104 2.92 6.30 -3.05
C LEU A 104 4.08 6.18 -4.04
N TYR A 105 3.82 6.52 -5.31
CA TYR A 105 4.84 6.61 -6.34
C TYR A 105 5.90 7.65 -5.98
N GLN A 106 5.50 8.87 -5.59
CA GLN A 106 6.44 9.91 -5.19
C GLN A 106 7.27 9.50 -3.96
N ARG A 107 6.68 8.81 -2.98
CA ARG A 107 7.43 8.25 -1.84
C ARG A 107 8.48 7.22 -2.27
N CYS A 108 8.19 6.40 -3.28
CA CYS A 108 9.17 5.48 -3.86
C CYS A 108 10.31 6.26 -4.55
N VAL A 109 9.99 7.31 -5.31
CA VAL A 109 10.99 8.18 -5.96
C VAL A 109 11.87 8.88 -4.92
N ASP A 110 11.26 9.44 -3.86
CA ASP A 110 11.95 10.13 -2.77
C ASP A 110 12.91 9.21 -2.02
N TYR A 111 12.43 8.01 -1.69
CA TYR A 111 13.25 6.97 -1.11
C TYR A 111 14.45 6.74 -2.04
N PHE A 112 14.21 6.37 -3.30
CA PHE A 112 15.28 5.95 -4.17
C PHE A 112 16.29 7.07 -4.51
N ALA A 113 15.84 8.30 -4.70
CA ALA A 113 16.67 9.44 -5.03
C ALA A 113 17.61 9.88 -3.88
N LYS A 114 17.24 9.63 -2.62
CA LYS A 114 18.04 10.08 -1.46
C LYS A 114 19.43 9.44 -1.39
N ASP A 115 19.54 8.14 -1.64
CA ASP A 115 20.82 7.42 -1.71
C ASP A 115 20.94 6.63 -3.02
N PHE A 116 20.68 7.31 -4.14
CA PHE A 116 20.61 6.71 -5.47
C PHE A 116 21.82 5.83 -5.80
N GLU A 117 23.03 6.34 -5.57
CA GLU A 117 24.29 5.63 -5.88
C GLU A 117 24.46 4.31 -5.13
N VAL A 118 23.97 4.23 -3.88
CA VAL A 118 24.04 3.00 -3.08
C VAL A 118 22.92 2.04 -3.48
N ARG A 119 21.72 2.58 -3.70
CA ARG A 119 20.50 1.78 -3.92
C ARG A 119 20.44 1.17 -5.31
N ILE A 120 21.05 1.81 -6.31
CA ILE A 120 21.15 1.26 -7.67
C ILE A 120 22.00 -0.02 -7.70
N CYS A 121 23.09 -0.07 -6.92
CA CYS A 121 23.93 -1.26 -6.80
C CYS A 121 23.25 -2.42 -6.06
N GLN A 122 22.21 -2.15 -5.28
CA GLN A 122 21.48 -3.16 -4.50
C GLN A 122 20.33 -3.80 -5.29
N ILE A 123 20.00 -3.29 -6.48
CA ILE A 123 18.96 -3.86 -7.33
C ILE A 123 19.61 -4.71 -8.40
N ASN A 124 19.37 -6.02 -8.29
CA ASN A 124 19.88 -6.99 -9.25
C ASN A 124 19.14 -6.94 -10.61
N ASP A 125 17.87 -6.48 -10.64
CA ASP A 125 17.03 -6.42 -11.84
C ASP A 125 16.71 -4.96 -12.25
N LEU A 126 17.72 -4.18 -12.63
CA LEU A 126 17.50 -2.78 -13.02
C LEU A 126 16.60 -2.64 -14.25
N GLU A 127 16.72 -3.57 -15.21
CA GLU A 127 15.95 -3.63 -16.45
C GLU A 127 14.45 -3.83 -16.23
N SER A 128 14.06 -4.32 -15.04
CA SER A 128 12.66 -4.51 -14.67
C SER A 128 11.98 -3.25 -14.13
N LEU A 129 12.73 -2.17 -13.92
CA LEU A 129 12.20 -0.89 -13.46
C LEU A 129 11.68 -0.07 -14.64
N ASN A 130 10.54 0.60 -14.43
CA ASN A 130 9.95 1.48 -15.43
C ASN A 130 10.92 2.64 -15.73
N MET A 131 11.21 2.88 -17.03
CA MET A 131 12.04 3.99 -17.49
C MET A 131 11.53 5.35 -17.01
N GLU A 132 10.22 5.52 -16.89
CA GLU A 132 9.60 6.74 -16.32
C GLU A 132 10.06 6.96 -14.87
N PHE A 133 10.04 5.91 -14.05
CA PHE A 133 10.50 5.95 -12.67
C PHE A 133 11.99 6.28 -12.58
N VAL A 134 12.82 5.64 -13.40
CA VAL A 134 14.26 5.89 -13.43
C VAL A 134 14.54 7.35 -13.79
N ASN A 135 13.85 7.89 -14.80
CA ASN A 135 13.99 9.29 -15.20
C ASN A 135 13.60 10.25 -14.07
N ASP A 136 12.49 9.99 -13.37
CA ASP A 136 12.03 10.82 -12.26
C ASP A 136 13.00 10.80 -11.07
N VAL A 137 13.55 9.61 -10.76
CA VAL A 137 14.60 9.44 -9.75
C VAL A 137 15.83 10.25 -10.12
N ILE A 138 16.31 10.14 -11.37
CA ILE A 138 17.51 10.86 -11.82
C ILE A 138 17.31 12.38 -11.72
N LYS A 139 16.16 12.89 -12.19
CA LYS A 139 15.80 14.31 -12.07
C LYS A 139 15.83 14.74 -10.60
N LYS A 140 15.26 13.96 -9.70
CA LYS A 140 15.18 14.30 -8.27
C LYS A 140 16.55 14.22 -7.58
N TYR A 141 17.35 13.21 -7.90
CA TYR A 141 18.73 13.08 -7.43
C TYR A 141 19.62 14.24 -7.89
N GLN A 142 19.49 14.71 -9.14
CA GLN A 142 20.20 15.89 -9.63
C GLN A 142 19.85 17.16 -8.85
N VAL A 143 18.58 17.33 -8.46
CA VAL A 143 18.14 18.44 -7.60
C VAL A 143 18.79 18.34 -6.21
N TYR A 144 18.82 17.15 -5.61
CA TYR A 144 19.48 16.93 -4.32
C TYR A 144 20.98 17.24 -4.39
N LYS A 145 21.67 16.77 -5.43
CA LYS A 145 23.10 17.00 -5.62
C LYS A 145 23.45 18.48 -5.79
N LYS A 146 22.66 19.22 -6.60
CA LYS A 146 22.84 20.67 -6.75
C LYS A 146 22.67 21.42 -5.42
N LYS A 147 21.66 21.05 -4.63
CA LYS A 147 21.39 21.66 -3.32
C LYS A 147 22.52 21.40 -2.31
N TRP A 148 23.07 20.19 -2.32
CA TRP A 148 24.23 19.84 -1.47
C TRP A 148 25.47 20.66 -1.86
N ASN A 149 25.78 20.77 -3.15
CA ASN A 149 26.93 21.53 -3.62
C ASN A 149 26.81 23.04 -3.30
N SER A 150 25.60 23.60 -3.29
CA SER A 150 25.37 25.00 -2.91
C SER A 150 25.48 25.29 -1.41
N LEU A 151 25.44 24.25 -0.56
CA LEU A 151 25.59 24.38 0.90
C LEU A 151 27.04 24.18 1.36
N GLN A 152 27.94 23.79 0.45
CA GLN A 152 29.36 23.59 0.70
C GLN A 152 30.24 24.77 0.24
N CYS A 153 29.62 25.83 -0.32
CA CYS A 153 30.23 27.14 -0.56
C CYS A 153 29.81 28.11 0.55
#